data_AF-A0A2G2M3S6-F1
#
_entry.id   AF-A0A2G2M3S6-F1
#
_cell.length_a   1.000
_cell.length_b   1.000
_cell.length_c   1.000
_cell.angle_alpha   90.00
_cell.angle_beta   90.00
_cell.angle_gamma   90.00
#
_symmetry.space_group_name_H-M   'P 1'
#
loop_
_entity.id
_entity.type
_entity.pdbx_description
1 polymer ?
#
loop_
_entity_poly.entity_id
_entity_poly.type
_entity_poly.pdbx_seq_one_letter_code
_entity_poly.pdbx_strand_id
1 'polypeptide(L)'
;MKEIMHVEDAFSVKDIGVIVSGRNPIFESMTTAEIKFLVGSRVRIAEDSFEVKDVVVSESFLGKKNVSIALAGDTQVARGSILYSLS
;
A
#
# COMPACT_ATOMS: atom_id res chain seq x y z
N MET A 1 -5.17 6.22 13.79
CA MET A 1 -5.11 5.06 12.89
C MET A 1 -6.30 5.04 11.94
N LYS A 2 -6.03 5.18 10.65
CA LYS A 2 -7.03 5.19 9.57
C LYS A 2 -6.71 4.06 8.61
N GLU A 3 -7.72 3.33 8.14
CA GLU A 3 -7.53 2.32 7.11
C GLU A 3 -7.03 2.94 5.80
N ILE A 4 -5.98 2.35 5.24
CA ILE A 4 -5.41 2.71 3.94
C ILE A 4 -5.96 1.81 2.86
N MET A 5 -5.93 0.48 3.01
CA MET A 5 -6.50 -0.43 2.01
C MET A 5 -6.57 -1.87 2.52
N HIS A 6 -7.41 -2.66 1.87
CA HIS A 6 -7.33 -4.12 1.92
C HIS A 6 -6.28 -4.62 0.93
N VAL A 7 -5.40 -5.52 1.40
CA VAL A 7 -4.38 -6.17 0.58
C VAL A 7 -5.04 -7.27 -0.25
N GLU A 8 -5.06 -7.08 -1.57
CA GLU A 8 -5.55 -8.08 -2.52
C GLU A 8 -4.44 -9.06 -2.95
N ASP A 9 -3.19 -8.59 -2.98
CA ASP A 9 -2.02 -9.39 -3.31
C ASP A 9 -0.76 -8.86 -2.59
N ALA A 10 0.20 -9.73 -2.31
CA ALA A 10 1.46 -9.37 -1.70
C ALA A 10 2.60 -10.28 -2.16
N PHE A 11 3.75 -9.69 -2.46
CA PHE A 11 4.94 -10.44 -2.87
C PHE A 11 6.21 -9.79 -2.35
N SER A 12 7.15 -10.62 -1.92
CA SER A 12 8.46 -10.19 -1.46
C SER A 12 9.42 -10.09 -2.64
N VAL A 13 10.12 -8.97 -2.73
CA VAL A 13 11.16 -8.72 -3.73
C VAL A 13 12.47 -8.49 -3.01
N LYS A 14 13.47 -9.31 -3.34
CA LYS A 14 14.82 -9.18 -2.79
C LYS A 14 15.32 -7.74 -2.99
N ASP A 15 15.94 -7.19 -1.95
CA ASP A 15 16.50 -5.83 -1.89
C ASP A 15 15.50 -4.65 -1.88
N ILE A 16 14.21 -4.88 -2.15
CA ILE A 16 13.16 -3.85 -2.08
C ILE A 16 12.30 -4.02 -0.81
N GLY A 17 12.03 -5.27 -0.42
CA GLY A 17 11.16 -5.63 0.69
C GLY A 17 9.85 -6.25 0.21
N VAL A 18 8.72 -5.87 0.81
CA VAL A 18 7.40 -6.42 0.46
C VAL A 18 6.61 -5.41 -0.35
N ILE A 19 6.03 -5.86 -1.47
CA ILE A 19 5.07 -5.06 -2.23
C ILE A 19 3.69 -5.58 -1.92
N VAL A 20 2.83 -4.70 -1.40
CA VAL A 20 1.41 -4.99 -1.14
C VAL A 20 0.56 -4.24 -2.16
N SER A 21 -0.38 -4.94 -2.78
CA SER A 21 -1.27 -4.37 -3.79
C SER A 21 -2.72 -4.47 -3.35
N GLY A 22 -3.49 -3.43 -3.61
CA GLY A 22 -4.89 -3.38 -3.23
C GLY A 22 -5.62 -2.21 -3.84
N ARG A 23 -6.84 -2.00 -3.36
CA ARG A 23 -7.71 -0.90 -3.77
C ARG A 23 -8.20 -0.14 -2.55
N ASN A 24 -8.34 1.17 -2.71
CA ASN A 24 -9.01 2.02 -1.74
C ASN A 24 -9.97 2.95 -2.51
N PRO A 25 -11.30 2.88 -2.25
CA PRO A 25 -12.27 3.77 -2.86
C PRO A 25 -11.96 5.26 -2.68
N ILE A 26 -11.32 5.65 -1.58
CA ILE A 26 -10.89 7.04 -1.33
C ILE A 26 -9.84 7.47 -2.35
N PHE A 27 -8.96 6.57 -2.78
CA PHE A 27 -7.93 6.88 -3.77
C PHE A 27 -8.49 7.10 -5.17
N GLU A 28 -9.69 6.60 -5.47
CA GLU A 28 -10.32 6.77 -6.79
C GLU A 28 -10.52 8.27 -7.12
N SER A 29 -10.88 9.09 -6.14
CA SER A 29 -11.04 10.55 -6.30
C SER A 29 -9.76 11.36 -6.13
N MET A 30 -8.67 10.75 -5.67
CA MET A 30 -7.38 11.43 -5.43
C MET A 30 -6.45 11.34 -6.64
N THR A 31 -5.64 12.36 -6.88
CA THR A 31 -4.57 12.30 -7.89
C THR A 31 -3.44 11.37 -7.46
N THR A 32 -2.67 10.84 -8.42
CA THR A 32 -1.50 10.02 -8.12
C THR A 32 -0.49 10.74 -7.23
N ALA A 33 -0.34 12.05 -7.37
CA ALA A 33 0.55 12.85 -6.52
C ALA A 33 0.10 12.86 -5.05
N GLU A 34 -1.21 12.98 -4.79
CA GLU A 34 -1.75 12.95 -3.44
C GLU A 34 -1.60 11.56 -2.79
N ILE A 35 -1.72 10.48 -3.57
CA ILE A 35 -1.53 9.12 -3.07
C ILE A 35 -0.03 8.87 -2.76
N LYS A 36 0.88 9.42 -3.57
CA LYS A 36 2.33 9.33 -3.36
C LYS A 36 2.83 10.05 -2.10
N PHE A 37 2.01 10.87 -1.45
CA PHE A 37 2.33 11.44 -0.14
C PHE A 37 2.59 10.36 0.93
N LEU A 38 2.10 9.13 0.73
CA LEU A 38 2.38 8.02 1.63
C LEU A 38 3.86 7.61 1.66
N VAL A 39 4.66 7.95 0.66
CA VAL A 39 6.10 7.64 0.63
C VAL A 39 6.81 8.29 1.82
N GLY A 40 7.62 7.51 2.53
CA GLY A 40 8.30 7.91 3.77
C GLY A 40 7.43 7.84 5.02
N SER A 41 6.12 7.61 4.89
CA SER A 41 5.23 7.41 6.04
C SER A 41 5.44 6.04 6.69
N ARG A 42 5.11 5.93 7.98
CA ARG A 42 5.01 4.63 8.66
C ARG A 42 3.58 4.11 8.59
N VAL A 43 3.45 2.85 8.23
CA VAL A 43 2.18 2.13 8.10
C VAL A 43 2.24 0.85 8.92
N ARG A 44 1.08 0.28 9.24
CA ARG A 44 0.96 -0.96 10.00
C ARG A 44 0.18 -2.00 9.22
N ILE A 45 0.69 -3.22 9.18
CA ILE A 45 -0.04 -4.40 8.72
C ILE A 45 0.04 -5.43 9.84
N ALA A 46 -1.11 -5.97 10.25
CA ALA A 46 -1.19 -6.86 11.41
C ALA A 46 -0.51 -6.23 12.66
N GLU A 47 0.53 -6.87 13.20
CA GLU A 47 1.27 -6.39 14.37
C GLU A 47 2.53 -5.59 14.03
N ASP A 48 2.94 -5.62 12.76
CA ASP A 48 4.21 -5.05 12.31
C ASP A 48 4.03 -3.65 11.72
N SER A 49 5.09 -2.84 11.85
CA SER A 49 5.13 -1.47 11.33
C SER A 49 6.26 -1.30 10.32
N PHE A 50 5.92 -0.75 9.16
CA PHE A 50 6.80 -0.63 8.01
C PHE A 50 6.94 0.83 7.56
N GLU A 51 8.07 1.17 6.98
CA GLU A 51 8.25 2.41 6.24
C GLU A 51 7.84 2.18 4.78
N VAL A 52 7.05 3.10 4.22
CA VAL A 52 6.69 3.08 2.81
C VAL A 52 7.85 3.60 1.97
N LYS A 53 8.38 2.77 1.07
CA LYS A 53 9.50 3.11 0.18
C LYS A 53 9.07 3.67 -1.16
N ASP A 54 7.98 3.15 -1.72
CA ASP A 54 7.44 3.62 -2.98
C ASP A 54 5.95 3.32 -3.08
N VAL A 55 5.26 4.07 -3.94
CA VAL A 55 3.85 3.91 -4.24
C VAL A 55 3.65 4.01 -5.75
N VAL A 56 3.14 2.92 -6.32
CA VAL A 56 2.76 2.83 -7.73
C VAL A 56 1.24 2.80 -7.82
N VAL A 57 0.69 3.70 -8.62
CA VAL A 57 -0.74 3.76 -8.91
C VAL A 57 -0.93 3.41 -10.37
N SER A 58 -1.75 2.41 -10.64
CA SER A 58 -2.24 2.11 -11.99
C SER A 58 -3.73 2.36 -12.06
N GLU A 59 -4.19 2.91 -13.17
CA GLU A 59 -5.60 3.18 -13.40
C GLU A 59 -6.14 2.25 -14.49
N SER A 60 -7.28 1.64 -14.21
CA SER A 60 -8.00 0.82 -15.18
C SER A 60 -8.78 1.71 -16.16
N PHE A 61 -9.18 1.14 -17.30
CA PHE A 61 -10.05 1.81 -18.28
C PHE A 61 -11.39 2.31 -17.71
N LEU A 62 -11.83 1.79 -16.56
CA LEU A 62 -13.06 2.19 -15.87
C LEU A 62 -12.81 3.23 -14.75
N GLY A 63 -11.62 3.83 -14.68
CA GLY A 63 -11.27 4.83 -13.67
C GLY A 63 -10.96 4.27 -12.28
N LYS A 64 -10.98 2.95 -12.10
CA LYS A 64 -10.58 2.31 -10.83
C LYS A 64 -9.06 2.32 -10.70
N LYS A 65 -8.56 2.67 -9.51
CA LYS A 65 -7.13 2.69 -9.21
C LYS A 65 -6.72 1.46 -8.42
N ASN A 66 -5.67 0.80 -8.89
CA ASN A 66 -4.94 -0.19 -8.10
C ASN A 66 -3.69 0.49 -7.56
N VAL A 67 -3.44 0.29 -6.28
CA VAL A 67 -2.30 0.88 -5.58
C VAL A 67 -1.40 -0.23 -5.08
N SER A 68 -0.14 -0.18 -5.48
CA SER A 68 0.93 -1.04 -5.00
C SER A 68 1.87 -0.21 -4.13
N ILE A 69 2.13 -0.68 -2.92
CA ILE A 69 2.92 0.01 -1.91
C ILE A 69 4.11 -0.88 -1.57
N ALA A 70 5.32 -0.36 -1.78
CA ALA A 70 6.55 -1.03 -1.37
C ALA A 70 6.85 -0.69 0.09
N LEU A 71 7.09 -1.72 0.91
CA LEU A 71 7.32 -1.64 2.34
C LEU A 71 8.71 -2.15 2.68
N ALA A 72 9.43 -1.37 3.50
CA ALA A 72 10.76 -1.73 3.96
C ALA A 72 10.70 -2.86 4.98
N GLY A 73 11.26 -4.01 4.62
CA GLY A 73 11.33 -5.18 5.49
C GLY A 73 11.08 -6.46 4.73
N ASP A 74 11.33 -7.58 5.40
CA ASP A 74 11.10 -8.92 4.85
C ASP A 74 10.11 -9.63 5.77
N THR A 75 8.81 -9.45 5.47
CA THR A 75 7.73 -10.13 6.18
C THR A 75 6.82 -10.81 5.17
N GLN A 76 6.03 -11.78 5.63
CA GLN A 76 4.94 -12.31 4.82
C GLN A 76 3.66 -11.55 5.14
N VAL A 77 3.08 -10.93 4.12
CA VAL A 77 1.75 -10.31 4.22
C VAL A 77 0.73 -11.24 3.61
N ALA A 78 -0.27 -11.63 4.40
CA ALA A 78 -1.37 -12.47 3.92
C ALA A 78 -2.37 -11.64 3.10
N ARG A 79 -2.90 -12.22 2.03
CA ARG A 79 -4.07 -11.68 1.31
C ARG A 79 -5.25 -11.47 2.27
N GLY A 80 -5.95 -10.35 2.11
CA GLY A 80 -7.06 -9.94 2.98
C GLY A 80 -6.60 -9.15 4.21
N SER A 81 -5.30 -9.02 4.46
CA SER A 81 -4.77 -8.14 5.50
C SER A 81 -5.16 -6.69 5.24
N ILE A 82 -5.23 -5.89 6.31
CA ILE A 82 -5.59 -4.47 6.22
C ILE A 82 -4.35 -3.64 6.53
N LEU A 83 -4.06 -2.68 5.65
CA LEU A 83 -3.02 -1.68 5.83
C LEU A 83 -3.60 -0.47 6.55
N TYR A 84 -2.96 -0.03 7.63
CA TYR A 84 -3.37 1.13 8.41
C TYR A 84 -2.30 2.22 8.39
N SER A 85 -2.75 3.48 8.37
CA SER A 85 -1.91 4.63 8.65
C SER A 85 -1.67 4.75 10.15
N LEU A 86 -0.41 4.98 10.54
CA LEU A 86 -0.02 5.28 11.92
C LEU A 86 -0.11 6.78 12.27
N SER A 87 -0.51 7.62 11.30
CA SER A 87 -0.91 9.03 11.52
C SER A 87 -1.98 9.19 12.60
#